data_AF-X1J3P1-F1
#
_entry.id   AF-X1J3P1-F1
#
_cell.length_a   1.000
_cell.length_b   1.000
_cell.length_c   1.000
_cell.angle_alpha   90.00
_cell.angle_beta   90.00
_cell.angle_gamma   90.00
#
_symmetry.space_group_name_H-M   'P 1'
#
loop_
_entity.id
_entity.type
_entity.pdbx_description
1 polymer ?
#
loop_
_entity_poly.entity_id
_entity_poly.type
_entity_poly.pdbx_seq_one_letter_code
_entity_poly.pdbx_strand_id
1 'polypeptide(L)'
;VVIGCVGGGSNFAGIAYPFLRQNILDGQRTRLLVVEPIATPTLTKGIYAFDYGDSAKMAPIVKMYTLGHDFVPPPIHAGGLRYHGMAPSLCALYDAGYIEAIAVPQLATFDAAVTFTRAEGILPAPESAHAIRGVIDEALDAKEKGEKRVILFNLSGHGHFDMGAYQAYLNEQLQDYEYPEEEIKEAMQHLPEVNLPA
;
A
#
# COMPACT_ATOMS: atom_id res chain seq x y z
N VAL A 1 2.05 11.96 12.04
CA VAL A 1 1.55 10.82 11.24
C VAL A 1 2.73 10.18 10.53
N VAL A 2 2.77 8.85 10.49
CA VAL A 2 3.79 8.07 9.77
C VAL A 2 3.13 7.40 8.57
N ILE A 3 3.63 7.68 7.37
CA ILE A 3 3.03 7.24 6.10
C ILE A 3 4.00 6.33 5.34
N GLY A 4 3.51 5.28 4.71
CA GLY A 4 4.30 4.52 3.75
C GLY A 4 3.45 3.70 2.80
N CYS A 5 4.05 3.33 1.66
CA CYS A 5 3.39 2.51 0.67
C CYS A 5 3.50 1.02 1.02
N VAL A 6 2.55 0.20 0.58
CA VAL A 6 2.55 -1.24 0.90
C VAL A 6 2.42 -2.11 -0.34
N GLY A 7 3.42 -2.97 -0.55
CA GLY A 7 3.37 -4.11 -1.47
C GLY A 7 3.04 -5.37 -0.67
N GLY A 8 4.04 -5.91 0.04
CA GLY A 8 3.82 -6.89 1.11
C GLY A 8 3.92 -6.29 2.53
N GLY A 9 4.21 -5.00 2.65
CA GLY A 9 4.18 -4.25 3.92
C GLY A 9 5.50 -4.12 4.69
N SER A 10 6.60 -4.74 4.25
CA SER A 10 7.88 -4.76 4.99
C SER A 10 8.49 -3.36 5.21
N ASN A 11 8.52 -2.53 4.16
CA ASN A 11 9.08 -1.18 4.25
C ASN A 11 8.30 -0.29 5.24
N PHE A 12 6.98 -0.39 5.24
CA PHE A 12 6.11 0.35 6.16
C PHE A 12 6.28 -0.15 7.58
N ALA A 13 6.25 -1.47 7.80
CA ALA A 13 6.46 -2.07 9.11
C ALA A 13 7.80 -1.61 9.73
N GLY A 14 8.87 -1.60 8.92
CA GLY A 14 10.20 -1.19 9.35
C GLY A 14 10.25 0.25 9.89
N ILE A 15 9.53 1.20 9.27
CA ILE A 15 9.50 2.58 9.74
C ILE A 15 8.45 2.80 10.85
N ALA A 16 7.30 2.14 10.78
CA ALA A 16 6.12 2.48 11.58
C ALA A 16 6.02 1.72 12.91
N TYR A 17 6.50 0.47 12.97
CA TYR A 17 6.35 -0.35 14.19
C TYR A 17 7.05 0.22 15.43
N PRO A 18 8.19 0.93 15.34
CA PRO A 18 8.75 1.64 16.49
C PRO A 18 7.80 2.69 17.07
N PHE A 19 7.07 3.42 16.23
CA PHE A 19 6.05 4.38 16.67
C PHE A 19 4.82 3.68 17.24
N LEU A 20 4.40 2.56 16.63
CA LEU A 20 3.32 1.73 17.17
C LEU A 20 3.64 1.23 18.58
N ARG A 21 4.88 0.76 18.80
CA ARG A 21 5.33 0.34 20.13
C ARG A 21 5.16 1.47 21.15
N GLN A 22 5.53 2.70 20.79
CA GLN A 22 5.35 3.87 21.66
C GLN A 22 3.87 4.20 21.87
N ASN A 23 3.01 4.01 20.87
CA ASN A 23 1.58 4.17 21.05
C ASN A 23 1.03 3.18 22.09
N ILE A 24 1.43 1.91 22.00
CA ILE A 24 0.93 0.83 22.88
C ILE A 24 1.50 0.93 24.29
N LEU A 25 2.81 1.15 24.44
CA LEU A 25 3.49 1.08 25.73
C LEU A 25 3.56 2.43 26.45
N ASP A 26 3.67 3.52 25.70
CA ASP A 26 3.94 4.85 26.24
C ASP A 26 2.74 5.80 26.06
N GLY A 27 1.62 5.32 25.50
CA GLY A 27 0.37 6.09 25.33
C GLY A 27 0.44 7.17 24.25
N GLN A 28 1.41 7.10 23.34
CA GLN A 28 1.49 8.00 22.19
C GLN A 28 0.31 7.81 21.23
N ARG A 29 0.05 8.81 20.39
CA ARG A 29 -1.11 8.84 19.47
C ARG A 29 -0.70 9.06 18.02
N THR A 30 0.44 8.51 17.62
CA THR A 30 0.94 8.66 16.25
C THR A 30 0.05 7.87 15.29
N ARG A 31 -0.67 8.55 14.40
CA ARG A 31 -1.39 7.90 13.28
C ARG A 31 -0.41 7.19 12.36
N LEU A 32 -0.72 5.96 11.97
CA LEU A 32 0.06 5.12 11.09
C LEU A 32 -0.78 4.82 9.85
N LEU A 33 -0.40 5.36 8.70
CA LEU A 33 -1.19 5.33 7.47
C LEU A 33 -0.43 4.57 6.38
N VAL A 34 -1.04 3.52 5.86
CA VAL A 34 -0.56 2.83 4.66
C VAL A 34 -1.28 3.36 3.42
N VAL A 35 -0.55 3.41 2.32
CA VAL A 35 -1.10 3.77 1.01
C VAL A 35 -0.83 2.65 0.01
N GLU A 36 -1.88 2.16 -0.63
CA GLU A 36 -1.83 1.14 -1.67
C GLU A 36 -2.51 1.65 -2.95
N PRO A 37 -2.41 0.97 -4.10
CA PRO A 37 -3.13 1.39 -5.30
C PRO A 37 -4.54 0.80 -5.34
N ILE A 38 -5.48 1.52 -5.95
CA ILE A 38 -6.83 0.98 -6.24
C ILE A 38 -6.81 -0.22 -7.21
N ALA A 39 -5.71 -0.41 -7.94
CA ALA A 39 -5.50 -1.54 -8.86
C ALA A 39 -5.06 -2.82 -8.15
N THR A 40 -4.45 -2.72 -6.96
CA THR A 40 -4.09 -3.85 -6.08
C THR A 40 -4.50 -3.55 -4.62
N PRO A 41 -5.81 -3.41 -4.32
CA PRO A 41 -6.33 -2.88 -3.06
C PRO A 41 -6.38 -3.93 -1.93
N THR A 42 -5.22 -4.48 -1.56
CA THR A 42 -5.13 -5.64 -0.65
C THR A 42 -5.69 -5.39 0.75
N LEU A 43 -5.41 -4.25 1.40
CA LEU A 43 -5.94 -3.95 2.74
C LEU A 43 -7.33 -3.31 2.72
N THR A 44 -7.60 -2.49 1.70
CA THR A 44 -8.85 -1.72 1.61
C THR A 44 -10.01 -2.52 1.03
N LYS A 45 -9.75 -3.55 0.22
CA LYS A 45 -10.78 -4.43 -0.36
C LYS A 45 -10.51 -5.93 -0.24
N GLY A 46 -9.28 -6.35 0.01
CA GLY A 46 -8.95 -7.76 0.16
C GLY A 46 -9.63 -8.41 1.37
N ILE A 47 -9.64 -9.74 1.38
CA ILE A 47 -10.31 -10.53 2.41
C ILE A 47 -9.28 -11.02 3.43
N TYR A 48 -9.61 -10.92 4.72
CA TYR A 48 -8.73 -11.42 5.78
C TYR A 48 -8.91 -12.94 5.97
N ALA A 49 -8.10 -13.73 5.26
CA ALA A 49 -8.22 -15.18 5.19
C ALA A 49 -6.86 -15.88 5.31
N PHE A 50 -6.87 -17.22 5.34
CA PHE A 50 -5.64 -17.99 5.17
C PHE A 50 -5.34 -18.15 3.69
N ASP A 51 -4.11 -17.85 3.30
CA ASP A 51 -3.68 -17.95 1.91
C ASP A 51 -2.18 -18.26 1.81
N TYR A 52 -1.74 -18.68 0.62
CA TYR A 52 -0.33 -18.92 0.32
C TYR A 52 0.43 -17.60 0.25
N GLY A 53 1.63 -17.58 0.85
CA GLY A 53 2.53 -16.43 0.77
C GLY A 53 3.14 -16.19 -0.62
N ASP A 54 2.89 -17.06 -1.60
CA ASP A 54 3.36 -16.91 -2.97
C ASP A 54 2.44 -17.65 -3.95
N SER A 55 2.45 -17.22 -5.21
CA SER A 55 1.64 -17.84 -6.27
C SER A 55 2.08 -19.26 -6.65
N ALA A 56 3.32 -19.66 -6.32
CA ALA A 56 3.79 -21.04 -6.58
C ALA A 56 3.44 -22.03 -5.47
N LYS A 57 2.77 -21.58 -4.39
CA LYS A 57 2.27 -22.42 -3.28
C LYS A 57 3.40 -23.12 -2.52
N MET A 58 4.59 -22.52 -2.49
CA MET A 58 5.78 -23.06 -1.82
C MET A 58 6.01 -22.45 -0.43
N ALA A 59 5.57 -21.21 -0.23
CA ALA A 59 5.57 -20.52 1.04
C ALA A 59 4.44 -21.07 1.94
N PRO A 60 4.59 -20.95 3.27
CA PRO A 60 3.56 -21.37 4.20
C PRO A 60 2.22 -20.66 3.95
N ILE A 61 1.14 -21.35 4.31
CA ILE A 61 -0.19 -20.75 4.42
C ILE A 61 -0.20 -19.89 5.69
N VAL A 62 -0.57 -18.61 5.54
CA VAL A 62 -0.60 -17.63 6.62
C VAL A 62 -1.91 -16.85 6.62
N LYS A 63 -2.32 -16.35 7.78
CA LYS A 63 -3.51 -15.49 7.88
C LYS A 63 -3.13 -14.07 7.47
N MET A 64 -3.71 -13.56 6.38
CA MET A 64 -3.43 -12.24 5.83
C MET A 64 -4.62 -11.67 5.07
N TYR A 65 -4.66 -10.34 4.93
CA TYR A 65 -5.46 -9.73 3.88
C TYR A 65 -4.87 -10.13 2.53
N THR A 66 -5.73 -10.60 1.64
CA THR A 66 -5.32 -11.13 0.34
C THR A 66 -6.32 -10.80 -0.77
N LEU A 67 -5.81 -10.60 -1.97
CA LEU A 67 -6.58 -10.61 -3.23
C LEU A 67 -6.64 -12.02 -3.86
N GLY A 68 -6.06 -13.02 -3.18
CA GLY A 68 -5.88 -14.40 -3.64
C GLY A 68 -4.51 -14.61 -4.28
N HIS A 69 -3.83 -15.73 -3.98
CA HIS A 69 -2.49 -16.03 -4.52
C HIS A 69 -2.42 -16.17 -6.05
N ASP A 70 -3.56 -16.43 -6.70
CA ASP A 70 -3.69 -16.48 -8.16
C ASP A 70 -3.97 -15.10 -8.78
N PHE A 71 -4.03 -14.04 -7.97
CA PHE A 71 -4.21 -12.66 -8.42
C PHE A 71 -3.14 -12.25 -9.43
N VAL A 72 -3.59 -11.66 -10.54
CA VAL A 72 -2.73 -11.05 -11.55
C VAL A 72 -3.07 -9.57 -11.66
N PRO A 73 -2.11 -8.66 -11.38
CA PRO A 73 -2.33 -7.23 -11.54
C PRO A 73 -2.74 -6.88 -12.99
N PRO A 74 -3.60 -5.88 -13.18
CA PRO A 74 -4.04 -5.47 -14.51
C PRO A 74 -2.83 -4.97 -15.33
N PRO A 75 -2.72 -5.30 -16.64
CA PRO A 75 -1.55 -4.97 -17.46
C PRO A 75 -1.24 -3.47 -17.57
N ILE A 76 -2.25 -2.62 -17.36
CA ILE A 76 -2.15 -1.16 -17.42
C ILE A 76 -1.56 -0.56 -16.13
N HIS A 77 -1.41 -1.35 -15.06
CA HIS A 77 -0.90 -0.87 -13.77
C HIS A 77 0.62 -0.76 -13.77
N ALA A 78 1.12 0.47 -13.71
CA ALA A 78 2.54 0.80 -13.72
C ALA A 78 3.06 1.27 -12.35
N GLY A 79 2.20 1.33 -11.33
CA GLY A 79 2.55 1.85 -10.00
C GLY A 79 3.36 0.89 -9.10
N GLY A 80 3.64 -0.34 -9.54
CA GLY A 80 4.28 -1.35 -8.68
C GLY A 80 3.29 -1.92 -7.65
N LEU A 81 3.76 -2.26 -6.44
CA LEU A 81 2.90 -2.76 -5.34
C LEU A 81 1.98 -3.94 -5.72
N ARG A 82 2.50 -4.84 -6.56
CA ARG A 82 1.71 -5.88 -7.26
C ARG A 82 1.41 -7.15 -6.45
N TYR A 83 1.95 -7.25 -5.24
CA TYR A 83 1.83 -8.46 -4.43
C TYR A 83 0.40 -8.61 -3.89
N HIS A 84 -0.13 -9.84 -3.89
CA HIS A 84 -1.53 -10.13 -3.60
C HIS A 84 -1.88 -10.08 -2.12
N GLY A 85 -0.89 -10.29 -1.25
CA GLY A 85 -1.07 -10.43 0.20
C GLY A 85 -0.38 -9.33 0.99
N MET A 86 -0.59 -9.32 2.30
CA MET A 86 0.09 -8.41 3.23
C MET A 86 0.73 -9.18 4.37
N ALA A 87 1.82 -8.65 4.94
CA ALA A 87 2.49 -9.28 6.07
C ALA A 87 1.48 -9.60 7.20
N PRO A 88 1.48 -10.83 7.76
CA PRO A 88 0.49 -11.23 8.78
C PRO A 88 0.44 -10.31 10.00
N SER A 89 1.60 -9.79 10.43
CA SER A 89 1.65 -8.81 11.52
C SER A 89 0.98 -7.50 11.15
N LEU A 90 1.14 -7.03 9.91
CA LEU A 90 0.49 -5.82 9.42
C LEU A 90 -1.03 -6.01 9.36
N CYS A 91 -1.48 -7.18 8.89
CA CYS A 91 -2.90 -7.53 8.83
C CYS A 91 -3.55 -7.52 10.20
N ALA A 92 -2.92 -8.18 11.20
CA ALA A 92 -3.45 -8.22 12.56
C ALA A 92 -3.53 -6.82 13.20
N LEU A 93 -2.55 -5.95 12.91
CA LEU A 93 -2.53 -4.58 13.43
C LEU A 93 -3.55 -3.67 12.74
N TYR A 94 -3.78 -3.87 11.44
CA TYR A 94 -4.82 -3.19 10.68
C TYR A 94 -6.23 -3.61 11.16
N ASP A 95 -6.48 -4.92 11.27
CA ASP A 95 -7.75 -5.48 11.76
C ASP A 95 -8.07 -5.02 13.21
N ALA A 96 -7.03 -4.89 14.05
CA ALA A 96 -7.16 -4.36 15.40
C ALA A 96 -7.31 -2.82 15.48
N GLY A 97 -7.30 -2.10 14.34
CA GLY A 97 -7.49 -0.65 14.28
C GLY A 97 -6.27 0.19 14.66
N TYR A 98 -5.07 -0.39 14.71
CA TYR A 98 -3.83 0.35 14.99
C TYR A 98 -3.25 1.05 13.76
N ILE A 99 -3.68 0.64 12.56
CA ILE A 99 -3.17 1.11 11.28
C ILE A 99 -4.36 1.50 10.41
N GLU A 100 -4.24 2.63 9.71
CA GLU A 100 -5.20 3.12 8.74
C GLU A 100 -4.71 2.78 7.33
N ALA A 101 -5.60 2.50 6.39
CA ALA A 101 -5.25 2.22 5.00
C ALA A 101 -6.10 3.05 4.03
N ILE A 102 -5.47 3.55 2.97
CA ILE A 102 -6.16 4.17 1.84
C ILE A 102 -5.62 3.59 0.53
N ALA A 103 -6.48 3.55 -0.49
CA ALA A 103 -6.11 3.19 -1.85
C ALA A 103 -6.17 4.41 -2.76
N VAL A 104 -5.16 4.61 -3.60
CA VAL A 104 -5.06 5.78 -4.49
C VAL A 104 -4.96 5.39 -5.97
N PRO A 105 -5.51 6.22 -6.89
CA PRO A 105 -5.35 6.02 -8.33
C PRO A 105 -3.90 6.23 -8.80
N GLN A 106 -3.50 5.51 -9.85
CA GLN A 106 -2.13 5.58 -10.34
C GLN A 106 -1.84 6.94 -11.02
N LEU A 107 -2.82 7.54 -11.70
CA LEU A 107 -2.62 8.86 -12.32
C LEU A 107 -2.29 9.92 -11.27
N ALA A 108 -3.07 9.97 -10.18
CA ALA A 108 -2.82 10.88 -9.06
C ALA A 108 -1.49 10.56 -8.34
N THR A 109 -1.08 9.30 -8.35
CA THR A 109 0.19 8.84 -7.78
C THR A 109 1.40 9.34 -8.58
N PHE A 110 1.36 9.22 -9.91
CA PHE A 110 2.42 9.75 -10.77
C PHE A 110 2.45 11.28 -10.79
N ASP A 111 1.29 11.94 -10.70
CA ASP A 111 1.24 13.40 -10.52
C ASP A 111 1.95 13.84 -9.23
N ALA A 112 1.70 13.13 -8.13
CA ALA A 112 2.38 13.37 -6.86
C ALA A 112 3.90 13.15 -6.96
N ALA A 113 4.34 12.12 -7.67
CA ALA A 113 5.76 11.86 -7.92
C ALA A 113 6.44 12.98 -8.73
N VAL A 114 5.79 13.45 -9.80
CA VAL A 114 6.31 14.56 -10.63
C VAL A 114 6.37 15.84 -9.81
N THR A 115 5.34 16.13 -9.03
CA THR A 115 5.31 17.27 -8.11
C THR A 115 6.46 17.21 -7.11
N PHE A 116 6.65 16.07 -6.44
CA PHE A 116 7.74 15.86 -5.48
C PHE A 116 9.12 15.99 -6.15
N THR A 117 9.31 15.39 -7.32
CA THR A 117 10.58 15.46 -8.06
C THR A 117 10.92 16.91 -8.43
N ARG A 118 9.94 17.70 -8.85
CA ARG A 118 10.14 19.12 -9.19
C ARG A 118 10.42 19.99 -7.97
N ALA A 119 9.86 19.66 -6.81
CA ALA A 119 10.06 20.40 -5.58
C ALA A 119 11.37 20.03 -4.87
N GLU A 120 11.67 18.74 -4.75
CA GLU A 120 12.72 18.18 -3.89
C GLU A 120 13.94 17.66 -4.67
N GLY A 121 13.85 17.54 -6.01
CA GLY A 121 14.95 17.09 -6.87
C GLY A 121 15.24 15.59 -6.81
N ILE A 122 14.40 14.79 -6.14
CA ILE A 122 14.55 13.34 -6.04
C ILE A 122 13.44 12.67 -6.84
N LEU A 123 13.80 11.78 -7.77
CA LEU A 123 12.85 10.94 -8.50
C LEU A 123 12.48 9.71 -7.66
N PRO A 124 11.24 9.59 -7.13
CA PRO A 124 10.83 8.46 -6.31
C PRO A 124 10.55 7.22 -7.16
N ALA A 125 10.62 6.03 -6.57
CA ALA A 125 10.06 4.83 -7.21
C ALA A 125 8.53 4.97 -7.36
N PRO A 126 7.89 4.38 -8.39
CA PRO A 126 6.42 4.37 -8.52
C PRO A 126 5.71 3.84 -7.28
N GLU A 127 6.30 2.86 -6.58
CA GLU A 127 5.81 2.36 -5.30
C GLU A 127 5.78 3.48 -4.25
N SER A 128 6.90 4.19 -4.09
CA SER A 128 7.05 5.26 -3.10
C SER A 128 6.16 6.47 -3.40
N ALA A 129 5.81 6.67 -4.67
CA ALA A 129 4.90 7.73 -5.09
C ALA A 129 3.52 7.60 -4.43
N HIS A 130 3.07 6.39 -4.09
CA HIS A 130 1.81 6.19 -3.36
C HIS A 130 1.86 6.84 -1.98
N ALA A 131 2.97 6.65 -1.25
CA ALA A 131 3.19 7.31 0.03
C ALA A 131 3.24 8.83 -0.13
N ILE A 132 3.93 9.33 -1.16
CA ILE A 132 4.01 10.76 -1.47
C ILE A 132 2.62 11.34 -1.75
N ARG A 133 1.76 10.61 -2.47
CA ARG A 133 0.37 11.02 -2.66
C ARG A 133 -0.35 11.21 -1.33
N GLY A 134 -0.27 10.21 -0.44
CA GLY A 134 -0.85 10.30 0.90
C GLY A 134 -0.25 11.45 1.75
N VAL A 135 1.05 11.73 1.60
CA VAL A 135 1.71 12.88 2.26
C VAL A 135 1.14 14.21 1.79
N ILE A 136 0.96 14.38 0.48
CA ILE A 136 0.39 15.61 -0.09
C ILE A 136 -1.05 15.77 0.41
N ASP A 137 -1.85 14.73 0.40
CA ASP A 137 -3.24 14.77 0.89
C ASP A 137 -3.31 15.14 2.37
N GLU A 138 -2.47 14.53 3.20
CA GLU A 138 -2.39 14.80 4.64
C GLU A 138 -1.88 16.23 4.93
N ALA A 139 -0.97 16.77 4.10
CA ALA A 139 -0.49 18.15 4.22
C ALA A 139 -1.56 19.17 3.80
N LEU A 140 -2.34 18.87 2.75
CA LEU A 140 -3.45 19.69 2.30
C LEU A 140 -4.58 19.72 3.33
N ASP A 141 -4.93 18.57 3.92
CA ASP A 141 -5.90 18.48 5.02
C ASP A 141 -5.46 19.31 6.23
N ALA A 142 -4.19 19.20 6.65
CA ALA A 142 -3.67 20.00 7.75
C ALA A 142 -3.74 21.51 7.46
N LYS A 143 -3.46 21.91 6.23
CA LYS A 143 -3.57 23.32 5.79
C LYS A 143 -5.02 23.80 5.84
N GLU A 144 -5.97 23.02 5.35
CA GLU A 144 -7.40 23.36 5.36
C GLU A 144 -7.92 23.53 6.80
N LYS A 145 -7.49 22.66 7.71
CA LYS A 145 -7.85 22.72 9.14
C LYS A 145 -7.06 23.76 9.94
N GLY A 146 -6.05 24.39 9.35
CA GLY A 146 -5.16 25.34 10.04
C GLY A 146 -4.29 24.69 11.12
N GLU A 147 -4.01 23.40 10.99
CA GLU A 147 -3.27 22.60 11.97
C GLU A 147 -1.79 22.49 11.62
N LYS A 148 -0.93 22.53 12.64
CA LYS A 148 0.47 22.13 12.49
C LYS A 148 0.56 20.62 12.60
N ARG A 149 1.00 19.96 11.52
CA ARG A 149 1.15 18.51 11.47
C ARG A 149 2.57 18.12 11.09
N VAL A 150 3.17 17.20 11.84
CA VAL A 150 4.43 16.56 11.47
C VAL A 150 4.11 15.26 10.75
N ILE A 151 4.59 15.18 9.50
CA ILE A 151 4.39 14.05 8.60
C ILE A 151 5.76 13.41 8.37
N LEU A 152 5.95 12.19 8.85
CA LEU A 152 7.07 11.34 8.50
C LEU A 152 6.59 10.37 7.42
N PHE A 153 7.34 10.20 6.34
CA PHE A 153 7.04 9.16 5.37
C PHE A 153 8.27 8.39 4.95
N ASN A 154 8.07 7.16 4.49
CA ASN A 154 9.15 6.32 3.97
C ASN A 154 9.26 6.48 2.45
N LEU A 155 10.31 7.18 1.99
CA LEU A 155 10.72 7.15 0.59
C LEU A 155 11.48 5.83 0.35
N SER A 156 10.73 4.77 0.06
CA SER A 156 11.25 3.39 0.04
C SER A 156 12.24 3.08 -1.09
N GLY A 157 12.29 3.91 -2.13
CA GLY A 157 13.21 3.74 -3.26
C GLY A 157 13.18 4.91 -4.25
N HIS A 158 14.14 4.90 -5.18
CA HIS A 158 14.24 5.88 -6.27
C HIS A 158 13.74 5.31 -7.59
N GLY A 159 13.28 6.17 -8.52
CA GLY A 159 12.67 5.76 -9.78
C GLY A 159 13.61 5.68 -10.99
N HIS A 160 14.93 5.79 -10.80
CA HIS A 160 15.90 5.82 -11.91
C HIS A 160 15.84 4.59 -12.85
N PHE A 161 15.35 3.45 -12.35
CA PHE A 161 15.18 2.22 -13.15
C PHE A 161 13.73 1.95 -13.55
N ASP A 162 12.80 2.85 -13.20
CA ASP A 162 11.36 2.75 -13.47
C ASP A 162 10.92 3.80 -14.48
N MET A 163 11.86 4.34 -15.26
CA MET A 163 11.62 5.43 -16.22
C MET A 163 10.56 5.10 -17.27
N GLY A 164 10.37 3.82 -17.60
CA GLY A 164 9.31 3.39 -18.51
C GLY A 164 7.90 3.70 -17.97
N ALA A 165 7.69 3.57 -16.66
CA ALA A 165 6.41 3.89 -16.03
C ALA A 165 6.15 5.40 -16.04
N TYR A 166 7.18 6.20 -15.73
CA TYR A 166 7.12 7.66 -15.85
C TYR A 166 6.90 8.12 -17.29
N GLN A 167 7.55 7.49 -18.27
CA GLN A 167 7.35 7.79 -19.67
C GLN A 167 5.91 7.51 -20.11
N ALA A 168 5.33 6.37 -19.68
CA ALA A 168 3.94 6.05 -19.95
C ALA A 168 2.98 7.09 -19.36
N TYR A 169 3.25 7.56 -18.13
CA TYR A 169 2.48 8.64 -17.51
C TYR A 169 2.58 9.96 -18.31
N LEU A 170 3.80 10.40 -18.62
CA LEU A 170 4.05 11.67 -19.31
C LEU A 170 3.52 11.69 -20.76
N ASN A 171 3.39 10.51 -21.38
CA ASN A 171 2.79 10.35 -22.69
C ASN A 171 1.27 10.12 -22.64
N GLU A 172 0.64 10.26 -21.47
CA GLU A 172 -0.81 10.06 -21.26
C GLU A 172 -1.29 8.65 -21.64
N GLN A 173 -0.43 7.64 -21.45
CA GLN A 173 -0.71 6.23 -21.79
C GLN A 173 -1.25 5.43 -20.60
N LEU A 174 -1.19 5.98 -19.39
CA LEU A 174 -1.75 5.34 -18.19
C LEU A 174 -3.23 5.69 -18.03
N GLN A 175 -3.95 4.79 -17.40
CA GLN A 175 -5.35 4.97 -17.03
C GLN A 175 -5.59 4.41 -15.64
N ASP A 176 -6.44 5.04 -14.85
CA ASP A 176 -6.84 4.46 -13.58
C ASP A 176 -7.63 3.18 -13.80
N TYR A 177 -7.32 2.17 -13.00
CA TYR A 177 -8.01 0.90 -13.00
C TYR A 177 -8.30 0.51 -11.56
N GLU A 178 -9.59 0.47 -11.23
CA GLU A 178 -10.05 -0.02 -9.94
C GLU A 178 -10.29 -1.53 -10.04
N TYR A 179 -9.67 -2.31 -9.16
CA TYR A 179 -9.81 -3.76 -9.21
C TYR A 179 -11.25 -4.18 -8.88
N PRO A 180 -11.93 -4.98 -9.74
CA PRO A 180 -13.34 -5.34 -9.54
C PRO A 180 -13.56 -6.21 -8.31
N GLU A 181 -14.61 -5.92 -7.53
CA GLU A 181 -14.96 -6.73 -6.36
C GLU A 181 -15.31 -8.19 -6.69
N GLU A 182 -15.92 -8.41 -7.87
CA GLU A 182 -16.28 -9.77 -8.30
C GLU A 182 -15.05 -10.64 -8.57
N GLU A 183 -13.96 -10.05 -9.07
CA GLU A 183 -12.68 -10.76 -9.27
C GLU A 183 -12.07 -11.16 -7.91
N ILE A 184 -12.18 -10.29 -6.89
CA ILE A 184 -11.76 -10.62 -5.51
C ILE A 184 -12.58 -11.81 -5.00
N LYS A 185 -13.91 -11.77 -5.13
CA LYS A 185 -14.80 -12.85 -4.66
C LYS A 185 -14.52 -14.18 -5.37
N GLU A 186 -14.25 -14.14 -6.67
CA GLU A 186 -13.90 -15.33 -7.44
C GLU A 186 -12.57 -15.91 -6.95
N ALA A 187 -11.55 -15.07 -6.76
CA ALA A 187 -10.24 -15.51 -6.26
C ALA A 187 -10.32 -16.19 -4.88
N MET A 188 -11.31 -15.83 -4.05
CA MET A 188 -11.49 -16.46 -2.74
C MET A 188 -11.86 -17.95 -2.82
N GLN A 189 -12.40 -18.41 -3.95
CA GLN A 189 -12.75 -19.83 -4.14
C GLN A 189 -11.52 -20.74 -4.27
N HIS A 190 -10.35 -20.16 -4.56
CA HIS A 190 -9.10 -20.89 -4.74
C HIS A 190 -8.25 -20.94 -3.48
N LEU A 191 -8.67 -20.30 -2.38
CA LEU A 191 -7.92 -20.26 -1.13
C LEU A 191 -7.74 -21.66 -0.52
N PRO A 192 -6.64 -21.89 0.22
CA PRO A 192 -6.44 -23.14 0.93
C PRO A 192 -7.47 -23.33 2.05
N GLU A 193 -8.00 -24.55 2.18
CA GLU A 193 -8.80 -24.93 3.33
C GLU A 193 -7.91 -25.11 4.57
N VAL A 194 -8.16 -24.34 5.62
CA VAL A 194 -7.44 -24.41 6.89
C VAL A 194 -8.38 -24.80 8.02
N ASN A 195 -8.14 -25.97 8.61
CA ASN A 195 -8.84 -26.43 9.80
C ASN A 195 -8.10 -25.90 11.04
N LEU A 196 -8.64 -24.85 11.66
CA LEU A 196 -8.13 -24.38 12.95
C LEU A 196 -8.63 -25.31 14.07
N PRO A 197 -7.76 -25.73 15.01
CA PRO A 197 -8.23 -26.37 16.23
C PRO A 197 -9.10 -25.39 17.03
N ALA A 198 -10.17 -25.91 17.61
CA ALA A 198 -11.11 -25.18 18.46
C ALA A 198 -10.46 -24.69 19.76
#